data_AF-A0A853I646-F1
#
_entry.id   AF-A0A853I646-F1
#
_cell.length_a   1.000
_cell.length_b   1.000
_cell.length_c   1.000
_cell.angle_alpha   90.00
_cell.angle_beta   90.00
_cell.angle_gamma   90.00
#
_symmetry.space_group_name_H-M   'P 1'
#
loop_
_entity.id
_entity.type
_entity.pdbx_description
1 polymer ?
#
loop_
_entity_poly.entity_id
_entity_poly.type
_entity_poly.pdbx_seq_one_letter_code
_entity_poly.pdbx_strand_id
1 'polypeptide(L)'
;MDVINRILCWFGYWLFAMPLLVITSYTAANPIDFNELDWNRIIEQDNMVFVPIKDIQRGPIWYTKYKKVVSKPTKVFEFNKVVISLYPKAHEENKYYSFVRDNDIKDAKVNLIPPGQQGCQIDPEVVAHYSDLPESYQPKLLPGNYPYLCEVMVFYLPENQSSTFRLLASNPVLKVNMNIPISFESLPPLPTQEIIEKLSFESVLSYSRPNKGFCTKDKHLLFYNSAKLAQTQSSLFISTDPYLGWKTLIDLFVEKNDQSFCISSDTMLGTNYLKRTIQIQH
;
A
#
# COMPACT_ATOMS: atom_id res chain seq x y z
N MET A 1 -28.40 50.54 52.43
CA MET A 1 -28.16 51.47 51.31
C MET A 1 -26.66 51.75 51.17
N ASP A 2 -25.89 51.08 50.34
CA ASP A 2 -26.03 49.76 49.73
C ASP A 2 -24.63 49.30 49.37
N VAL A 3 -24.17 48.28 50.10
CA VAL A 3 -22.95 47.50 49.84
C VAL A 3 -23.10 46.65 48.57
N ILE A 4 -24.29 46.67 47.95
CA ILE A 4 -24.65 45.94 46.72
C ILE A 4 -24.04 46.59 45.45
N ASN A 5 -23.66 47.87 45.46
CA ASN A 5 -23.16 48.55 44.26
C ASN A 5 -21.64 48.55 44.06
N ARG A 6 -20.85 47.93 44.94
CA ARG A 6 -19.39 47.79 44.73
C ARG A 6 -18.92 46.37 44.40
N ILE A 7 -19.77 45.36 44.53
CA ILE A 7 -19.45 43.97 44.15
C ILE A 7 -19.60 43.75 42.63
N LEU A 8 -20.34 44.62 41.93
CA LEU A 8 -20.62 44.47 40.49
C LEU A 8 -19.52 45.01 39.54
N CYS A 9 -18.44 45.62 40.04
CA CYS A 9 -17.35 46.09 39.17
C CYS A 9 -16.05 45.26 39.28
N TRP A 10 -16.01 44.20 40.09
CA TRP A 10 -14.82 43.32 40.20
C TRP A 10 -15.06 41.89 39.68
N PHE A 11 -16.31 41.50 39.43
CA PHE A 11 -16.66 40.19 38.86
C PHE A 11 -16.82 40.19 37.33
N GLY A 12 -16.45 41.28 36.64
CA GLY A 12 -16.64 41.45 35.21
C GLY A 12 -15.49 40.98 34.30
N TYR A 13 -14.45 40.33 34.84
CA TYR A 13 -13.23 40.01 34.07
C TYR A 13 -12.72 38.56 34.22
N TRP A 14 -13.57 37.63 34.64
CA TRP A 14 -13.19 36.22 34.84
C TRP A 14 -14.22 35.21 34.29
N LEU A 15 -14.88 35.50 33.16
CA LEU A 15 -15.85 34.56 32.58
C LEU A 15 -15.81 34.38 31.05
N PHE A 16 -14.81 34.91 30.34
CA PHE A 16 -14.60 34.60 28.92
C PHE A 16 -13.12 34.40 28.59
N ALA A 17 -12.50 33.41 29.25
CA ALA A 17 -11.39 32.68 28.67
C ALA A 17 -11.82 31.22 28.59
N MET A 18 -12.82 30.95 27.74
CA MET A 18 -12.92 29.61 27.16
C MET A 18 -11.57 29.36 26.52
N PRO A 19 -10.84 28.28 26.87
CA PRO A 19 -9.82 27.81 25.95
C PRO A 19 -10.61 27.46 24.70
N LEU A 20 -10.50 28.29 23.66
CA LEU A 20 -10.70 27.82 22.31
C LEU A 20 -9.67 26.70 22.18
N LEU A 21 -10.15 25.50 22.50
CA LEU A 21 -9.61 24.26 22.01
C LEU A 21 -9.72 24.46 20.51
N VAL A 22 -8.67 25.03 19.92
CA VAL A 22 -8.38 24.88 18.51
C VAL A 22 -8.17 23.38 18.41
N ILE A 23 -9.29 22.67 18.22
CA ILE A 23 -9.31 21.47 17.44
C ILE A 23 -8.73 21.98 16.13
N THR A 24 -7.40 21.88 16.01
CA THR A 24 -6.79 21.72 14.73
C THR A 24 -7.45 20.44 14.26
N SER A 25 -8.54 20.62 13.51
CA SER A 25 -9.02 19.62 12.60
C SER A 25 -7.78 19.34 11.80
N TYR A 26 -7.05 18.27 12.17
CA TYR A 26 -6.17 17.60 11.25
C TYR A 26 -7.12 17.31 10.11
N THR A 27 -7.08 18.15 9.08
CA THR A 27 -7.59 17.78 7.77
C THR A 27 -6.70 16.60 7.44
N ALA A 28 -7.14 15.39 7.80
CA ALA A 28 -6.72 14.20 7.12
C ALA A 28 -6.94 14.54 5.66
N ALA A 29 -5.85 14.90 4.97
CA ALA A 29 -5.89 15.17 3.55
C ALA A 29 -6.67 14.00 2.95
N ASN A 30 -7.74 14.30 2.18
CA ASN A 30 -8.59 13.27 1.60
C ASN A 30 -7.69 12.13 1.12
N PRO A 31 -7.82 10.92 1.70
CA PRO A 31 -6.96 9.82 1.33
C PRO A 31 -7.16 9.63 -0.17
N ILE A 32 -6.07 9.74 -0.94
CA ILE A 32 -6.11 9.54 -2.38
C ILE A 32 -6.73 8.17 -2.62
N ASP A 33 -7.86 8.12 -3.32
CA ASP A 33 -8.47 6.84 -3.67
C ASP A 33 -7.58 6.18 -4.73
N PHE A 34 -7.28 4.90 -4.52
CA PHE A 34 -6.49 4.09 -5.42
C PHE A 34 -7.10 4.03 -6.84
N ASN A 35 -8.42 4.20 -6.97
CA ASN A 35 -9.15 4.24 -8.25
C ASN A 35 -9.02 5.58 -9.01
N GLU A 36 -8.62 6.65 -8.31
CA GLU A 36 -8.38 7.97 -8.89
C GLU A 36 -6.98 8.07 -9.51
N LEU A 37 -6.13 7.08 -9.29
CA LEU A 37 -4.79 7.02 -9.86
C LEU A 37 -4.83 6.68 -11.36
N ASP A 38 -3.95 7.35 -12.09
CA ASP A 38 -3.73 7.20 -13.52
C ASP A 38 -2.51 6.31 -13.77
N TRP A 39 -2.75 5.00 -13.69
CA TRP A 39 -1.74 3.94 -13.85
C TRP A 39 -1.05 3.93 -15.21
N ASN A 40 -1.62 4.64 -16.18
CA ASN A 40 -1.08 4.79 -17.51
C ASN A 40 0.12 5.75 -17.54
N ARG A 41 0.15 6.70 -16.61
CA ARG A 41 1.21 7.72 -16.49
C ARG A 41 2.20 7.42 -15.37
N ILE A 42 2.45 6.14 -15.12
CA ILE A 42 3.40 5.70 -14.11
C ILE A 42 4.83 6.09 -14.47
N ILE A 43 5.60 6.50 -13.47
CA ILE A 43 7.03 6.78 -13.61
C ILE A 43 7.78 5.93 -12.60
N GLU A 44 8.64 5.03 -13.09
CA GLU A 44 9.54 4.20 -12.26
C GLU A 44 10.98 4.61 -12.52
N GLN A 45 11.67 5.09 -11.48
CA GLN A 45 13.08 5.48 -11.57
C GLN A 45 13.72 5.39 -10.18
N ASP A 46 14.99 4.98 -10.11
CA ASP A 46 15.81 5.15 -8.90
C ASP A 46 15.22 4.56 -7.59
N ASN A 47 14.51 3.43 -7.69
CA ASN A 47 13.78 2.78 -6.59
C ASN A 47 12.58 3.59 -6.09
N MET A 48 12.03 4.46 -6.92
CA MET A 48 10.80 5.21 -6.71
C MET A 48 9.79 4.89 -7.79
N VAL A 49 8.52 4.89 -7.40
CA VAL A 49 7.39 4.67 -8.29
C VAL A 49 6.40 5.79 -8.02
N PHE A 50 6.15 6.62 -9.02
CA PHE A 50 5.15 7.68 -8.97
C PHE A 50 3.98 7.31 -9.85
N VAL A 51 2.77 7.51 -9.35
CA VAL A 51 1.55 7.39 -10.14
C VAL A 51 0.72 8.65 -9.91
N PRO A 52 0.46 9.46 -10.95
CA PRO A 52 -0.36 10.66 -10.80
C PRO A 52 -1.82 10.29 -10.55
N ILE A 53 -2.55 11.22 -9.93
CA ILE A 53 -4.00 11.24 -9.94
C ILE A 53 -4.45 11.64 -11.36
N LYS A 54 -5.58 11.11 -11.84
CA LYS A 54 -6.17 11.46 -13.13
C LYS A 54 -6.20 12.97 -13.34
N ASP A 55 -5.79 13.39 -14.54
CA ASP A 55 -5.78 14.77 -15.01
C ASP A 55 -4.83 15.75 -14.28
N ILE A 56 -4.06 15.30 -13.27
CA ILE A 56 -3.11 16.17 -12.54
C ILE A 56 -1.75 15.49 -12.32
N GLN A 57 -0.65 16.24 -12.46
CA GLN A 57 0.71 15.74 -12.16
C GLN A 57 1.00 15.71 -10.65
N ARG A 58 0.04 15.22 -9.85
CA ARG A 58 0.14 15.08 -8.39
C ARG A 58 -0.26 13.67 -7.98
N GLY A 59 0.46 13.04 -7.06
CA GLY A 59 0.17 11.67 -6.66
C GLY A 59 1.16 11.10 -5.62
N PRO A 60 0.90 9.88 -5.12
CA PRO A 60 1.80 9.20 -4.20
C PRO A 60 3.12 8.80 -4.87
N ILE A 61 4.18 8.71 -4.07
CA ILE A 61 5.45 8.09 -4.43
C ILE A 61 5.66 6.90 -3.50
N TRP A 62 5.79 5.71 -4.09
CA TRP A 62 6.26 4.52 -3.39
C TRP A 62 7.77 4.39 -3.53
N TYR A 63 8.40 3.83 -2.50
CA TYR A 63 9.82 3.54 -2.50
C TYR A 63 10.04 2.03 -2.42
N THR A 64 10.96 1.49 -3.20
CA THR A 64 11.22 0.04 -3.22
C THR A 64 12.36 -0.36 -2.28
N LYS A 65 13.11 0.60 -1.73
CA LYS A 65 14.21 0.35 -0.80
C LYS A 65 14.16 1.27 0.40
N TYR A 66 14.26 0.65 1.58
CA TYR A 66 14.28 1.33 2.87
C TYR A 66 15.56 1.03 3.66
N LYS A 67 15.83 1.90 4.62
CA LYS A 67 16.84 1.76 5.65
C LYS A 67 16.16 1.87 7.01
N LYS A 68 16.53 0.98 7.91
CA LYS A 68 16.19 1.06 9.33
C LYS A 68 16.91 2.24 9.97
N VAL A 69 16.16 3.14 10.58
CA VAL A 69 16.66 4.27 11.38
C VAL A 69 16.20 4.06 12.81
N VAL A 70 17.12 4.21 13.77
CA VAL A 70 16.83 4.08 15.19
C VAL A 70 17.01 5.45 15.83
N SER A 71 15.99 5.94 16.52
CA SER A 71 16.04 7.21 17.24
C SER A 71 17.02 7.16 18.40
N LYS A 72 17.43 8.32 18.90
CA LYS A 72 18.07 8.39 20.21
C LYS A 72 17.10 7.91 21.30
N PRO A 73 17.59 7.25 22.36
CA PRO A 73 16.78 6.92 23.53
C PRO A 73 16.17 8.16 24.19
N THR A 74 14.91 8.04 24.59
CA THR A 74 14.21 9.04 25.40
C THR A 74 13.64 8.36 26.63
N LYS A 75 13.80 8.97 27.81
CA LYS A 75 13.26 8.42 29.06
C LYS A 75 11.74 8.60 29.14
N VAL A 76 11.03 7.54 29.52
CA VAL A 76 9.59 7.51 29.76
C VAL A 76 9.36 6.76 31.08
N PHE A 77 9.14 7.50 32.16
CA PHE A 77 9.11 6.96 33.53
C PHE A 77 10.39 6.16 33.86
N GLU A 78 10.24 4.88 34.19
CA GLU A 78 11.33 3.95 34.51
C GLU A 78 11.94 3.29 33.26
N PHE A 79 11.29 3.43 32.11
CA PHE A 79 11.75 2.86 30.85
C PHE A 79 12.52 3.88 30.01
N ASN A 80 13.37 3.38 29.13
CA ASN A 80 13.82 4.09 27.96
C ASN A 80 12.96 3.67 26.76
N LYS A 81 12.75 4.61 25.85
CA LYS A 81 12.02 4.42 24.60
C LYS A 81 12.94 4.73 23.43
N VAL A 82 12.92 3.87 22.42
CA VAL A 82 13.45 4.16 21.08
C VAL A 82 12.36 3.96 20.03
N VAL A 83 12.43 4.74 18.96
CA VAL A 83 11.58 4.58 17.78
C VAL A 83 12.44 4.03 16.66
N ILE A 84 11.98 2.95 16.05
CA ILE A 84 12.61 2.37 14.87
C ILE A 84 11.70 2.67 13.68
N SER A 85 12.24 3.32 12.66
CA SER A 85 11.49 3.78 11.49
C SER A 85 12.12 3.26 10.20
N LEU A 86 11.32 3.06 9.16
CA LEU A 86 11.81 2.76 7.81
C LEU A 86 11.88 4.01 6.95
N TYR A 87 13.10 4.46 6.66
CA TYR A 87 13.36 5.65 5.85
C TYR A 87 13.74 5.26 4.42
N PRO A 88 13.20 5.89 3.37
CA PRO A 88 13.54 5.53 2.00
C PRO A 88 14.97 5.88 1.63
N LYS A 89 15.68 4.94 1.01
CA LYS A 89 17.08 5.17 0.58
C LYS A 89 17.20 6.25 -0.49
N ALA A 90 16.18 6.45 -1.32
CA ALA A 90 16.20 7.47 -2.37
C ALA A 90 16.35 8.91 -1.80
N HIS A 91 15.89 9.17 -0.58
CA HIS A 91 16.14 10.44 0.10
C HIS A 91 17.57 10.56 0.61
N GLU A 92 18.12 9.50 1.21
CA GLU A 92 19.51 9.46 1.68
C GLU A 92 20.52 9.61 0.53
N GLU A 93 20.21 9.00 -0.61
CA GLU A 93 21.02 9.06 -1.84
C GLU A 93 20.82 10.37 -2.64
N ASN A 94 20.02 11.33 -2.12
CA ASN A 94 19.65 12.58 -2.79
C ASN A 94 18.98 12.42 -4.17
N LYS A 95 18.41 11.24 -4.47
CA LYS A 95 17.74 10.93 -5.74
C LYS A 95 16.31 11.44 -5.81
N TYR A 96 15.66 11.60 -4.65
CA TYR A 96 14.28 12.08 -4.58
C TYR A 96 14.08 13.43 -5.28
N TYR A 97 14.96 14.41 -5.02
CA TYR A 97 14.79 15.75 -5.57
C TYR A 97 14.98 15.82 -7.09
N SER A 98 15.94 15.07 -7.63
CA SER A 98 16.09 14.96 -9.09
C SER A 98 14.89 14.26 -9.70
N PHE A 99 14.44 13.13 -9.14
CA PHE A 99 13.26 12.43 -9.63
C PHE A 99 12.02 13.33 -9.67
N VAL A 100 11.75 14.07 -8.60
CA VAL A 100 10.62 14.98 -8.53
C VAL A 100 10.73 16.12 -9.54
N ARG A 101 11.90 16.77 -9.63
CA ARG A 101 12.12 17.91 -10.51
C ARG A 101 12.12 17.52 -11.99
N ASP A 102 12.83 16.46 -12.33
CA ASP A 102 13.08 16.06 -13.72
C ASP A 102 11.80 15.51 -14.38
N ASN A 103 10.81 15.09 -13.57
CA ASN A 103 9.50 14.60 -14.01
C ASN A 103 8.32 15.54 -13.67
N ASP A 104 8.59 16.78 -13.23
CA ASP A 104 7.59 17.78 -12.80
C ASP A 104 6.55 17.24 -11.80
N ILE A 105 6.98 16.38 -10.87
CA ILE A 105 6.08 15.69 -9.95
C ILE A 105 5.64 16.62 -8.82
N LYS A 106 4.34 16.69 -8.56
CA LYS A 106 3.81 17.23 -7.30
C LYS A 106 3.56 16.06 -6.34
N ASP A 107 4.54 15.77 -5.50
CA ASP A 107 4.41 14.69 -4.53
C ASP A 107 3.25 14.97 -3.55
N ALA A 108 2.33 14.02 -3.43
CA ALA A 108 1.22 14.09 -2.48
C ALA A 108 1.66 13.94 -1.02
N LYS A 109 2.87 13.44 -0.77
CA LYS A 109 3.48 13.21 0.55
C LYS A 109 2.62 12.32 1.45
N VAL A 110 2.10 11.25 0.86
CA VAL A 110 1.29 10.25 1.56
C VAL A 110 1.88 8.86 1.41
N ASN A 111 1.84 8.08 2.49
CA ASN A 111 2.14 6.66 2.45
C ASN A 111 0.87 5.90 2.04
N LEU A 112 0.60 5.84 0.74
CA LEU A 112 -0.58 5.13 0.23
C LEU A 112 -0.34 3.61 0.25
N ILE A 113 -1.04 2.88 1.10
CA ILE A 113 -0.97 1.41 1.12
C ILE A 113 -2.04 0.86 0.18
N PRO A 114 -1.70 -0.04 -0.77
CA PRO A 114 -2.71 -0.63 -1.65
C PRO A 114 -3.82 -1.35 -0.85
N PRO A 115 -5.08 -1.31 -1.32
CA PRO A 115 -6.19 -1.98 -0.64
C PRO A 115 -5.92 -3.47 -0.40
N GLY A 116 -6.33 -3.96 0.77
CA GLY A 116 -6.17 -5.37 1.16
C GLY A 116 -4.76 -5.77 1.58
N GLN A 117 -3.82 -4.83 1.69
CA GLN A 117 -2.45 -5.07 2.15
C GLN A 117 -2.21 -4.41 3.50
N GLN A 118 -1.41 -5.06 4.36
CA GLN A 118 -1.09 -4.57 5.70
C GLN A 118 0.03 -3.51 5.71
N GLY A 119 0.79 -3.39 4.62
CA GLY A 119 1.93 -2.47 4.52
C GLY A 119 3.15 -3.00 5.28
N CYS A 120 3.17 -2.73 6.59
CA CYS A 120 4.25 -3.12 7.48
C CYS A 120 3.80 -4.12 8.56
N GLN A 121 4.77 -4.91 9.04
CA GLN A 121 4.61 -5.82 10.15
C GLN A 121 5.82 -5.70 11.09
N ILE A 122 5.62 -5.91 12.39
CA ILE A 122 6.72 -6.04 13.34
C ILE A 122 7.30 -7.44 13.18
N ASP A 123 8.62 -7.56 13.23
CA ASP A 123 9.25 -8.88 13.21
C ASP A 123 8.83 -9.73 14.43
N PRO A 124 8.40 -10.98 14.24
CA PRO A 124 7.98 -11.85 15.35
C PRO A 124 9.04 -12.06 16.43
N GLU A 125 10.33 -12.05 16.09
CA GLU A 125 11.41 -12.19 17.07
C GLU A 125 11.52 -10.96 17.97
N VAL A 126 11.24 -9.78 17.42
CA VAL A 126 11.16 -8.55 18.22
C VAL A 126 9.98 -8.63 19.18
N VAL A 127 8.80 -9.05 18.70
CA VAL A 127 7.62 -9.23 19.57
C VAL A 127 7.93 -10.23 20.70
N ALA A 128 8.54 -11.37 20.37
CA ALA A 128 8.90 -12.38 21.35
C ALA A 128 9.93 -11.88 22.38
N HIS A 129 10.91 -11.08 21.98
CA HIS A 129 11.91 -10.53 22.91
C HIS A 129 11.31 -9.63 23.99
N TYR A 130 10.18 -8.97 23.70
CA TYR A 130 9.52 -8.03 24.60
C TYR A 130 8.21 -8.59 25.18
N SER A 131 7.97 -9.90 25.09
CA SER A 131 6.72 -10.53 25.56
C SER A 131 6.46 -10.35 27.05
N ASP A 132 7.52 -10.27 27.85
CA ASP A 132 7.45 -10.18 29.30
C ASP A 132 7.16 -8.76 29.80
N LEU A 133 7.18 -7.77 28.89
CA LEU A 133 6.75 -6.41 29.22
C LEU A 133 5.22 -6.33 29.31
N PRO A 134 4.69 -5.42 30.16
CA PRO A 134 3.26 -5.13 30.17
C PRO A 134 2.80 -4.68 28.78
N GLU A 135 1.56 -5.02 28.41
CA GLU A 135 0.97 -4.75 27.08
C GLU A 135 1.08 -3.28 26.63
N SER A 136 1.05 -2.33 27.58
CA SER A 136 1.24 -0.91 27.29
C SER A 136 2.62 -0.56 26.76
N TYR A 137 3.65 -1.36 27.10
CA TYR A 137 5.06 -1.19 26.75
C TYR A 137 5.58 -2.21 25.73
N GLN A 138 4.74 -3.14 25.29
CA GLN A 138 5.10 -4.04 24.20
C GLN A 138 5.26 -3.25 22.88
N PRO A 139 6.06 -3.78 21.92
CA PRO A 139 6.26 -3.14 20.63
C PRO A 139 4.95 -2.89 19.90
N LYS A 140 4.73 -1.64 19.46
CA LYS A 140 3.53 -1.24 18.74
C LYS A 140 3.88 -0.64 17.39
N LEU A 141 3.27 -1.18 16.34
CA LEU A 141 3.37 -0.66 14.99
C LEU A 141 2.61 0.67 14.95
N LEU A 142 3.27 1.70 14.44
CA LEU A 142 2.70 3.00 14.20
C LEU A 142 2.73 3.30 12.69
N PRO A 143 1.75 4.05 12.19
CA PRO A 143 1.85 4.61 10.84
C PRO A 143 3.08 5.53 10.78
N GLY A 144 3.83 5.43 9.68
CA GLY A 144 4.97 6.31 9.47
C GLY A 144 4.55 7.71 9.07
N ASN A 145 5.30 8.70 9.55
CA ASN A 145 5.17 10.07 9.07
C ASN A 145 6.00 10.24 7.80
N TYR A 146 5.38 10.61 6.69
CA TYR A 146 6.06 10.73 5.40
C TYR A 146 7.35 11.58 5.51
N PRO A 147 8.50 11.12 4.97
CA PRO A 147 8.67 9.98 4.07
C PRO A 147 8.92 8.63 4.76
N TYR A 148 8.88 8.54 6.09
CA TYR A 148 8.99 7.26 6.80
C TYR A 148 7.74 6.43 6.53
N LEU A 149 7.91 5.16 6.13
CA LEU A 149 6.78 4.30 5.77
C LEU A 149 6.01 3.82 7.00
N CYS A 150 6.74 3.31 7.99
CA CYS A 150 6.19 2.79 9.23
C CYS A 150 7.22 2.89 10.36
N GLU A 151 6.72 2.85 11.58
CA GLU A 151 7.54 2.96 12.79
C GLU A 151 7.11 1.93 13.82
N VAL A 152 8.03 1.59 14.72
CA VAL A 152 7.72 0.82 15.92
C VAL A 152 8.36 1.49 17.13
N MET A 153 7.58 1.61 18.20
CA MET A 153 8.09 2.03 19.50
C MET A 153 8.54 0.80 20.28
N VAL A 154 9.75 0.87 20.82
CA VAL A 154 10.30 -0.17 21.70
C VAL A 154 10.65 0.46 23.03
N PHE A 155 10.16 -0.15 24.11
CA PHE A 155 10.47 0.23 25.48
C PHE A 155 11.41 -0.81 26.09
N TYR A 156 12.35 -0.35 26.91
CA TYR A 156 13.30 -1.23 27.60
C TYR A 156 13.77 -0.59 28.90
N LEU A 157 14.11 -1.42 29.88
CA LEU A 157 14.69 -0.95 31.15
C LEU A 157 16.16 -0.54 30.93
N PRO A 158 16.70 0.45 31.65
CA PRO A 158 18.08 0.92 31.49
C PRO A 158 19.14 -0.20 31.53
N GLU A 159 18.98 -1.19 32.41
CA GLU A 159 19.83 -2.37 32.51
C GLU A 159 19.86 -3.23 31.25
N ASN A 160 18.80 -3.20 30.44
CA ASN A 160 18.64 -3.96 29.20
C ASN A 160 19.12 -3.20 27.96
N GLN A 161 19.72 -2.02 28.11
CA GLN A 161 20.12 -1.19 26.95
C GLN A 161 21.02 -1.95 25.96
N SER A 162 22.06 -2.64 26.46
CA SER A 162 23.01 -3.33 25.60
C SER A 162 22.40 -4.51 24.83
N SER A 163 21.50 -5.28 25.47
CA SER A 163 20.80 -6.38 24.81
C SER A 163 19.80 -5.85 23.78
N THR A 164 19.04 -4.80 24.10
CA THR A 164 18.11 -4.14 23.18
C THR A 164 18.83 -3.65 21.93
N PHE A 165 19.90 -2.85 22.06
CA PHE A 165 20.59 -2.31 20.88
C PHE A 165 21.26 -3.38 20.03
N ARG A 166 21.70 -4.50 20.63
CA ARG A 166 22.22 -5.65 19.89
C ARG A 166 21.14 -6.34 19.08
N LEU A 167 19.97 -6.58 19.68
CA LEU A 167 18.80 -7.13 18.98
C LEU A 167 18.40 -6.21 17.81
N LEU A 168 18.26 -4.91 18.08
CA LEU A 168 17.88 -3.91 17.09
C LEU A 168 18.92 -3.76 15.99
N ALA A 169 20.20 -4.05 16.22
CA ALA A 169 21.23 -4.02 15.19
C ALA A 169 21.18 -5.27 14.31
N SER A 170 21.13 -6.45 14.94
CA SER A 170 21.27 -7.74 14.26
C SER A 170 20.02 -8.20 13.51
N ASN A 171 18.83 -7.76 13.92
CA ASN A 171 17.58 -8.25 13.35
C ASN A 171 16.84 -7.21 12.49
N PRO A 172 16.07 -7.66 11.47
CA PRO A 172 15.03 -6.84 10.88
C PRO A 172 13.97 -6.58 11.95
N VAL A 173 13.64 -5.30 12.19
CA VAL A 173 12.68 -4.91 13.24
C VAL A 173 11.29 -4.71 12.65
N LEU A 174 11.24 -4.16 11.44
CA LEU A 174 10.06 -3.92 10.65
C LEU A 174 10.23 -4.66 9.33
N LYS A 175 9.22 -5.44 8.96
CA LYS A 175 9.10 -6.09 7.65
C LYS A 175 8.12 -5.31 6.78
N VAL A 176 8.47 -5.15 5.52
CA VAL A 176 7.58 -4.57 4.51
C VAL A 176 7.25 -5.65 3.49
N ASN A 177 5.98 -5.84 3.21
CA ASN A 177 5.53 -6.66 2.10
C ASN A 177 4.35 -5.97 1.42
N MET A 178 4.67 -5.21 0.38
CA MET A 178 3.66 -4.55 -0.44
C MET A 178 3.86 -4.87 -1.90
N ASN A 179 2.74 -4.94 -2.61
CA ASN A 179 2.63 -5.20 -4.02
C ASN A 179 1.98 -3.98 -4.66
N ILE A 180 2.78 -3.13 -5.31
CA ILE A 180 2.26 -1.97 -6.05
C ILE A 180 1.90 -2.44 -7.46
N PRO A 181 0.62 -2.42 -7.87
CA PRO A 181 0.23 -2.73 -9.23
C PRO A 181 0.85 -1.68 -10.16
N ILE A 182 1.51 -2.14 -11.20
CA ILE A 182 2.01 -1.32 -12.27
C ILE A 182 1.37 -1.83 -13.56
N SER A 183 0.63 -0.97 -14.24
CA SER A 183 0.11 -1.26 -15.58
C SER A 183 1.23 -1.03 -16.58
N PHE A 184 1.48 -1.97 -17.47
CA PHE A 184 2.35 -1.71 -18.61
C PHE A 184 1.51 -1.17 -19.77
N GLU A 185 1.54 0.14 -20.02
CA GLU A 185 1.08 0.69 -21.31
C GLU A 185 2.05 0.39 -22.46
N SER A 186 3.29 -0.04 -22.17
CA SER A 186 4.27 -0.35 -23.22
C SER A 186 4.16 -1.76 -23.82
N LEU A 187 3.32 -2.63 -23.26
CA LEU A 187 3.03 -3.94 -23.82
C LEU A 187 1.65 -3.90 -24.48
N PRO A 188 1.46 -4.54 -25.64
CA PRO A 188 0.16 -4.57 -26.30
C PRO A 188 -0.88 -5.14 -25.31
N PRO A 189 -2.11 -4.60 -25.31
CA PRO A 189 -3.16 -5.10 -24.44
C PRO A 189 -3.39 -6.59 -24.69
N LEU A 190 -3.78 -7.31 -23.65
CA LEU A 190 -4.08 -8.72 -23.76
C LEU A 190 -5.25 -8.87 -24.76
N PRO A 191 -5.12 -9.71 -25.80
CA PRO A 191 -6.20 -9.98 -26.76
C PRO A 191 -7.26 -10.88 -26.11
N THR A 192 -7.90 -10.40 -25.04
CA THR A 192 -8.82 -11.16 -24.19
C THR A 192 -9.93 -11.80 -25.00
N GLN A 193 -10.54 -11.07 -25.93
CA GLN A 193 -11.56 -11.62 -26.81
C GLN A 193 -11.06 -12.85 -27.59
N GLU A 194 -9.91 -12.75 -28.26
CA GLU A 194 -9.35 -13.86 -29.06
C GLU A 194 -9.04 -15.08 -28.18
N ILE A 195 -8.52 -14.85 -26.97
CA ILE A 195 -8.24 -15.93 -26.01
C ILE A 195 -9.54 -16.61 -25.57
N ILE A 196 -10.57 -15.83 -25.23
CA ILE A 196 -11.88 -16.37 -24.82
C ILE A 196 -12.54 -17.13 -25.96
N GLU A 197 -12.48 -16.63 -27.19
CA GLU A 197 -12.99 -17.31 -28.39
C GLU A 197 -12.33 -18.68 -28.60
N LYS A 198 -11.00 -18.77 -28.43
CA LYS A 198 -10.27 -20.05 -28.50
C LYS A 198 -10.70 -21.02 -27.39
N LEU A 199 -10.80 -20.55 -26.15
CA LEU A 199 -11.24 -21.38 -25.03
C LEU A 199 -12.72 -21.82 -25.19
N SER A 200 -13.56 -20.98 -25.77
CA SER A 200 -14.94 -21.35 -26.11
C SER A 200 -15.03 -22.35 -27.25
N PHE A 201 -14.21 -22.21 -28.29
CA PHE A 201 -14.12 -23.18 -29.38
C PHE A 201 -13.69 -24.56 -28.86
N GLU A 202 -12.76 -24.60 -27.91
CA GLU A 202 -12.34 -25.83 -27.22
C GLU A 202 -13.36 -26.34 -26.18
N SER A 203 -14.56 -25.75 -26.11
CA SER A 203 -15.63 -26.11 -25.16
C SER A 203 -15.23 -25.99 -23.68
N VAL A 204 -14.20 -25.20 -23.38
CA VAL A 204 -13.77 -24.87 -22.01
C VAL A 204 -14.70 -23.83 -21.38
N LEU A 205 -15.17 -22.88 -22.20
CA LEU A 205 -16.07 -21.79 -21.79
C LEU A 205 -17.34 -21.80 -22.63
N SER A 206 -18.48 -21.55 -21.98
CA SER A 206 -19.78 -21.41 -22.65
C SER A 206 -20.44 -20.08 -22.29
N TYR A 207 -21.14 -19.49 -23.26
CA TYR A 207 -21.88 -18.26 -23.00
C TYR A 207 -23.05 -18.51 -22.03
N SER A 208 -23.08 -17.76 -20.94
CA SER A 208 -24.12 -17.78 -19.92
C SER A 208 -24.96 -16.50 -20.02
N ARG A 209 -26.23 -16.65 -20.43
CA ARG A 209 -27.20 -15.54 -20.45
C ARG A 209 -27.41 -14.92 -19.06
N PRO A 210 -27.58 -15.70 -17.97
CA PRO A 210 -27.73 -15.13 -16.63
C PRO A 210 -26.54 -14.27 -16.19
N ASN A 211 -25.32 -14.69 -16.56
CA ASN A 211 -24.08 -14.01 -16.16
C ASN A 211 -23.59 -12.98 -17.18
N LYS A 212 -24.31 -12.81 -18.30
CA LYS A 212 -23.98 -11.90 -19.42
C LYS A 212 -22.52 -12.01 -19.88
N GLY A 213 -22.03 -13.24 -20.03
CA GLY A 213 -20.62 -13.49 -20.30
C GLY A 213 -20.29 -14.95 -20.50
N PHE A 214 -18.99 -15.28 -20.56
CA PHE A 214 -18.50 -16.64 -20.77
C PHE A 214 -18.12 -17.26 -19.44
N CYS A 215 -18.62 -18.46 -19.20
CA CYS A 215 -18.52 -19.16 -17.93
C CYS A 215 -18.09 -20.61 -18.09
N THR A 216 -17.51 -21.16 -17.03
CA THR A 216 -17.35 -22.59 -16.83
C THR A 216 -17.76 -22.98 -15.42
N LYS A 217 -18.15 -24.24 -15.24
CA LYS A 217 -18.27 -24.87 -13.91
C LYS A 217 -17.02 -25.68 -13.56
N ASP A 218 -16.17 -25.96 -14.54
CA ASP A 218 -14.91 -26.69 -14.35
C ASP A 218 -13.72 -25.72 -14.41
N LYS A 219 -13.39 -25.18 -13.23
CA LYS A 219 -12.28 -24.24 -13.04
C LYS A 219 -10.93 -24.89 -13.36
N HIS A 220 -10.79 -26.20 -13.13
CA HIS A 220 -9.56 -26.93 -13.41
C HIS A 220 -9.33 -27.05 -14.92
N LEU A 221 -10.39 -27.35 -15.67
CA LEU A 221 -10.34 -27.38 -17.13
C LEU A 221 -9.96 -26.02 -17.72
N LEU A 222 -10.49 -24.93 -17.16
CA LEU A 222 -10.10 -23.57 -17.56
C LEU A 222 -8.63 -23.29 -17.26
N PHE A 223 -8.16 -23.55 -16.04
CA PHE A 223 -6.76 -23.31 -15.68
C PHE A 223 -5.79 -24.11 -16.53
N TYR A 224 -6.08 -25.38 -16.76
CA TYR A 224 -5.24 -26.25 -17.58
C TYR A 224 -5.18 -25.78 -19.04
N ASN A 225 -6.33 -25.58 -19.70
CA ASN A 225 -6.34 -25.22 -21.12
C ASN A 225 -5.84 -23.80 -21.37
N SER A 226 -6.15 -22.84 -20.49
CA SER A 226 -5.61 -21.48 -20.59
C SER A 226 -4.09 -21.46 -20.38
N ALA A 227 -3.54 -22.24 -19.44
CA ALA A 227 -2.10 -22.34 -19.25
C ALA A 227 -1.40 -23.03 -20.44
N LYS A 228 -2.00 -24.10 -20.96
CA LYS A 228 -1.54 -24.77 -22.18
C LYS A 228 -1.54 -23.82 -23.38
N LEU A 229 -2.60 -23.02 -23.52
CA LEU A 229 -2.70 -22.02 -24.58
C LEU A 229 -1.62 -20.93 -24.43
N ALA A 230 -1.36 -20.46 -23.22
CA ALA A 230 -0.28 -19.50 -22.95
C ALA A 230 1.11 -20.06 -23.29
N GLN A 231 1.35 -21.36 -23.06
CA GLN A 231 2.62 -22.01 -23.41
C GLN A 231 2.76 -22.25 -24.92
N THR A 232 1.69 -22.68 -25.60
CA THR A 232 1.73 -23.09 -27.01
C THR A 232 1.51 -21.93 -27.99
N GLN A 233 0.82 -20.88 -27.55
CA GLN A 233 0.51 -19.67 -28.32
C GLN A 233 0.89 -18.44 -27.50
N SER A 234 2.15 -18.36 -27.07
CA SER A 234 2.69 -17.30 -26.21
C SER A 234 2.49 -15.88 -26.76
N SER A 235 2.35 -15.70 -28.07
CA SER A 235 2.01 -14.42 -28.69
C SER A 235 0.66 -13.85 -28.23
N LEU A 236 -0.27 -14.71 -27.79
CA LEU A 236 -1.57 -14.29 -27.24
C LEU A 236 -1.48 -13.83 -25.77
N PHE A 237 -0.43 -14.22 -25.05
CA PHE A 237 -0.29 -14.00 -23.59
C PHE A 237 0.97 -13.22 -23.23
N ILE A 238 1.54 -12.50 -24.21
CA ILE A 238 2.86 -11.84 -24.19
C ILE A 238 4.02 -12.82 -24.32
N SER A 239 4.76 -12.69 -25.42
CA SER A 239 5.83 -13.61 -25.80
C SER A 239 7.02 -13.61 -24.84
N THR A 240 7.29 -12.49 -24.16
CA THR A 240 8.41 -12.36 -23.22
C THR A 240 8.15 -13.02 -21.87
N ASP A 241 6.91 -13.00 -21.39
CA ASP A 241 6.49 -13.66 -20.15
C ASP A 241 5.02 -14.11 -20.24
N PRO A 242 4.77 -15.31 -20.81
CA PRO A 242 3.42 -15.83 -21.01
C PRO A 242 2.68 -16.11 -19.70
N TYR A 243 3.42 -16.31 -18.60
CA TYR A 243 2.84 -16.54 -17.28
C TYR A 243 2.14 -15.27 -16.78
N LEU A 244 2.75 -14.10 -16.99
CA LEU A 244 2.17 -12.82 -16.61
C LEU A 244 0.86 -12.53 -17.35
N GLY A 245 0.81 -12.79 -18.66
CA GLY A 245 -0.42 -12.64 -19.43
C GLY A 245 -1.48 -13.67 -19.03
N TRP A 246 -1.08 -14.92 -18.76
CA TRP A 246 -1.99 -15.94 -18.25
C TRP A 246 -2.60 -15.55 -16.92
N LYS A 247 -1.78 -15.11 -15.96
CA LYS A 247 -2.27 -14.66 -14.65
C LYS A 247 -3.23 -13.49 -14.79
N THR A 248 -2.89 -12.52 -15.63
CA THR A 248 -3.75 -11.36 -15.92
C THR A 248 -5.10 -11.80 -16.49
N LEU A 249 -5.13 -12.77 -17.42
CA LEU A 249 -6.38 -13.34 -17.93
C LEU A 249 -7.23 -13.96 -16.80
N ILE A 250 -6.61 -14.80 -15.97
CA ILE A 250 -7.32 -15.52 -14.91
C ILE A 250 -7.94 -14.55 -13.90
N ASP A 251 -7.25 -13.46 -13.59
CA ASP A 251 -7.73 -12.41 -12.68
C ASP A 251 -8.97 -11.65 -13.22
N LEU A 252 -9.30 -11.77 -14.51
CA LEU A 252 -10.52 -11.19 -15.10
C LEU A 252 -11.79 -12.01 -14.81
N PHE A 253 -11.63 -13.26 -14.38
CA PHE A 253 -12.76 -14.13 -14.08
C PHE A 253 -13.21 -13.97 -12.62
N VAL A 254 -14.52 -13.98 -12.43
CA VAL A 254 -15.17 -13.83 -11.13
C VAL A 254 -16.00 -15.08 -10.84
N GLU A 255 -15.85 -15.60 -9.62
CA GLU A 255 -16.69 -16.67 -9.12
C GLU A 255 -18.10 -16.14 -8.80
N LYS A 256 -19.11 -16.85 -9.31
CA LYS A 256 -20.52 -16.51 -9.13
C LYS A 256 -21.16 -17.44 -8.11
N ASN A 257 -22.32 -17.04 -7.61
CA ASN A 257 -23.04 -17.75 -6.55
C ASN A 257 -23.45 -19.18 -6.93
N ASP A 258 -23.53 -19.49 -8.22
CA ASP A 258 -23.78 -20.83 -8.76
C ASP A 258 -22.50 -21.66 -8.93
N GLN A 259 -21.40 -21.23 -8.30
CA GLN A 259 -20.05 -21.80 -8.42
C GLN A 259 -19.50 -21.78 -9.85
N SER A 260 -20.11 -21.01 -10.75
CA SER A 260 -19.54 -20.79 -12.08
C SER A 260 -18.44 -19.73 -12.02
N PHE A 261 -17.42 -19.91 -12.84
CA PHE A 261 -16.33 -18.96 -12.98
C PHE A 261 -16.50 -18.25 -14.32
N CYS A 262 -16.71 -16.94 -14.26
CA CYS A 262 -17.22 -16.17 -15.40
C CYS A 262 -16.43 -14.91 -15.69
N ILE A 263 -16.24 -14.60 -16.96
CA ILE A 263 -15.85 -13.27 -17.46
C ILE A 263 -17.07 -12.60 -18.10
N SER A 264 -17.35 -11.34 -17.77
CA SER A 264 -18.46 -10.60 -18.40
C SER A 264 -18.11 -10.22 -19.84
N SER A 265 -19.13 -10.01 -20.67
CA SER A 265 -18.93 -9.56 -22.06
C SER A 265 -18.25 -8.18 -22.09
N ASP A 266 -18.58 -7.29 -21.16
CA ASP A 266 -17.98 -5.96 -21.06
C ASP A 266 -16.48 -6.04 -20.71
N THR A 267 -16.10 -6.92 -19.76
CA THR A 267 -14.69 -7.15 -19.41
C THR A 267 -13.92 -7.81 -20.56
N MET A 268 -14.55 -8.74 -21.28
CA MET A 268 -13.94 -9.40 -22.44
C MET A 268 -13.64 -8.44 -23.59
N LEU A 269 -14.57 -7.52 -23.88
CA LEU A 269 -14.45 -6.52 -24.95
C LEU A 269 -13.63 -5.29 -24.53
N GLY A 270 -13.39 -5.13 -23.23
CA GLY A 270 -12.55 -4.08 -22.69
C GLY A 270 -11.07 -4.26 -23.02
N THR A 271 -10.32 -3.17 -23.00
CA THR A 271 -8.86 -3.21 -23.09
C THR A 271 -8.26 -3.66 -21.76
N ASN A 272 -7.66 -4.85 -21.74
CA ASN A 272 -7.09 -5.43 -20.53
C ASN A 272 -5.55 -5.34 -20.59
N TYR A 273 -4.98 -4.49 -19.75
CA TYR A 273 -3.53 -4.34 -19.62
C TYR A 273 -2.96 -5.33 -18.62
N LEU A 274 -1.68 -5.67 -18.83
CA LEU A 274 -0.94 -6.49 -17.89
C LEU A 274 -0.71 -5.76 -16.58
N LYS A 275 -1.02 -6.44 -15.49
CA LYS A 275 -0.67 -5.99 -14.15
C LYS A 275 0.66 -6.63 -13.76
N ARG A 276 1.77 -5.90 -13.89
CA ARG A 276 2.96 -6.25 -13.10
C ARG A 276 2.77 -5.71 -11.69
N THR A 277 3.45 -6.31 -10.74
CA THR A 277 3.45 -5.83 -9.36
C THR A 277 4.87 -5.58 -8.96
N ILE A 278 5.17 -4.39 -8.46
CA ILE A 278 6.44 -4.10 -7.82
C ILE A 278 6.33 -4.59 -6.39
N GLN A 279 7.15 -5.60 -6.06
CA GLN A 279 7.28 -6.07 -4.69
C GLN A 279 8.21 -5.12 -3.94
N ILE A 280 7.70 -4.53 -2.86
CA ILE A 280 8.47 -3.79 -1.89
C ILE A 280 8.75 -4.75 -0.74
N GLN A 281 10.00 -5.16 -0.60
CA GLN A 281 10.47 -6.04 0.46
C GLN A 281 11.59 -5.36 1.26
N HIS A 282 11.48 -5.42 2.58
CA HIS A 282 12.49 -5.00 3.54
C HIS A 282 12.46 -5.90 4.76
#